data_AF-A0A7K1TYB1-F1
#
_entry.id   AF-A0A7K1TYB1-F1
#
_cell.length_a   1.000
_cell.length_b   1.000
_cell.length_c   1.000
_cell.angle_alpha   90.00
_cell.angle_beta   90.00
_cell.angle_gamma   90.00
#
_symmetry.space_group_name_H-M   'P 1'
#
loop_
_entity.id
_entity.type
_entity.pdbx_description
1 polymer ?
#
loop_
_entity_poly.entity_id
_entity_poly.type
_entity_poly.pdbx_seq_one_letter_code
_entity_poly.pdbx_strand_id
1 'polypeptide(L)'
;MERRFTPALWICILMDLIGCASYAVPILGEVSDVIWAPISAIVFYRLFGGNLGSFGSAFNFLEELFPGLDFIPTFTLSWVIRRVTQNIRERKSATQKDRYKVAGL
;
A
#
# COMPACT_ATOMS: atom_id res chain seq x y z
N MET A 1 10.12 -4.98 19.69
CA MET A 1 9.75 -3.75 18.94
C MET A 1 9.53 -4.14 17.48
N GLU A 2 8.29 -4.37 17.06
CA GLU A 2 8.00 -4.53 15.64
C GLU A 2 8.26 -3.18 14.96
N ARG A 3 9.36 -3.08 14.21
CA ARG A 3 9.61 -1.94 13.33
C ARG A 3 8.44 -1.88 12.35
N ARG A 4 7.50 -0.97 12.56
CA ARG A 4 6.39 -0.70 11.62
C ARG A 4 6.99 -0.05 10.37
N PHE A 5 7.59 -0.86 9.49
CA PHE A 5 8.24 -0.41 8.28
C PHE A 5 7.22 0.33 7.40
N THR A 6 7.33 1.65 7.29
CA THR A 6 6.54 2.42 6.34
C THR A 6 7.27 2.36 5.01
N PRO A 7 6.65 1.82 3.95
CA PRO A 7 7.25 1.83 2.63
C PRO A 7 7.53 3.28 2.20
N ALA A 8 8.58 3.50 1.42
CA ALA A 8 8.89 4.83 0.93
C ALA A 8 7.89 5.23 -0.18
N LEU A 9 7.39 6.46 -0.15
CA LEU A 9 6.37 6.94 -1.10
C LEU A 9 6.81 6.77 -2.56
N TRP A 10 8.08 7.01 -2.85
CA TRP A 10 8.62 6.87 -4.20
C TRP A 10 8.56 5.43 -4.71
N ILE A 11 8.70 4.41 -3.83
CA ILE A 11 8.55 3.00 -4.21
C ILE A 11 7.10 2.72 -4.59
N CYS A 12 6.14 3.24 -3.82
CA CYS A 12 4.73 3.08 -4.11
C CYS A 12 4.35 3.70 -5.47
N ILE A 13 4.83 4.92 -5.72
CA ILE A 13 4.60 5.62 -7.01
C ILE A 13 5.24 4.84 -8.17
N LEU A 14 6.46 4.32 -8.00
CA LEU A 14 7.10 3.51 -9.04
C LEU A 14 6.32 2.22 -9.33
N MET A 15 5.82 1.54 -8.30
CA MET A 15 5.04 0.31 -8.50
C MET A 15 3.73 0.58 -9.23
N ASP A 16 3.00 1.64 -8.87
CA ASP A 16 1.78 2.05 -9.57
C ASP A 16 2.07 2.45 -11.04
N LEU A 17 3.20 3.14 -11.29
CA LEU A 17 3.62 3.49 -12.66
C LEU A 17 4.02 2.27 -13.49
N ILE A 18 4.60 1.24 -12.88
CA ILE A 18 4.95 -0.01 -13.58
C ILE A 18 3.68 -0.78 -13.94
N GLY A 19 2.69 -0.87 -13.04
CA GLY A 19 1.38 -1.46 -13.37
C GLY A 19 0.67 -0.68 -14.50
N CYS A 20 0.69 0.65 -14.44
CA CYS A 20 0.18 1.50 -15.52
C CYS A 20 0.97 1.40 -16.84
N ALA A 21 2.23 0.94 -16.83
CA ALA A 21 3.04 0.85 -18.04
C ALA A 21 2.59 -0.28 -18.98
N SER A 22 1.83 -1.28 -18.47
CA SER A 22 1.20 -2.34 -19.27
C SER A 22 0.28 -1.79 -20.39
N TYR A 23 -0.28 -0.58 -20.23
CA TYR A 23 -1.10 0.08 -21.25
C TYR A 23 -0.32 0.56 -22.49
N ALA A 24 1.01 0.71 -22.42
CA ALA A 24 1.79 1.22 -23.54
C ALA A 24 1.86 0.21 -24.71
N VAL A 25 1.65 -1.09 -24.45
CA VAL A 25 1.62 -2.14 -25.47
C VAL A 25 0.47 -3.10 -25.17
N PRO A 26 -0.75 -2.86 -25.71
CA PRO A 26 -1.98 -3.59 -25.34
C PRO A 26 -1.98 -5.10 -25.61
N ILE A 27 -0.97 -5.64 -26.29
CA ILE A 27 -0.81 -7.09 -26.56
C ILE A 27 0.22 -7.73 -25.61
N LEU A 28 1.21 -6.96 -25.16
CA LEU A 28 2.22 -7.45 -24.20
C LEU A 28 1.77 -7.26 -22.75
N GLY A 29 0.97 -6.22 -22.48
CA GLY A 29 0.38 -5.92 -21.17
C GLY A 29 -0.36 -7.12 -20.59
N GLU A 30 -1.34 -7.66 -21.30
CA GLU A 30 -2.17 -8.78 -20.83
C GLU A 30 -1.35 -10.05 -20.51
N VAL A 31 -0.24 -10.29 -21.22
CA VAL A 31 0.66 -11.43 -20.95
C VAL A 31 1.58 -11.14 -19.77
N SER A 32 2.06 -9.89 -19.65
CA SER A 32 2.84 -9.47 -18.50
C SER A 32 2.02 -9.50 -17.22
N ASP A 33 0.73 -9.17 -17.28
CA ASP A 33 -0.18 -9.10 -16.14
C ASP A 33 -0.37 -10.46 -15.46
N VAL A 34 -0.37 -11.58 -16.21
CA VAL A 34 -0.42 -12.94 -15.66
C VAL A 34 0.78 -13.25 -14.75
N ILE A 35 1.96 -12.71 -15.07
CA ILE A 35 3.19 -12.90 -14.30
C ILE A 35 3.36 -11.78 -13.27
N TRP A 36 2.97 -10.56 -13.63
CA TRP A 36 3.17 -9.36 -12.82
C TRP A 36 2.16 -9.26 -11.68
N ALA A 37 0.89 -9.61 -11.88
CA ALA A 37 -0.13 -9.62 -10.82
C ALA A 37 0.30 -10.42 -9.57
N PRO A 38 0.78 -11.68 -9.66
CA PRO A 38 1.23 -12.41 -8.47
C PRO A 38 2.49 -11.79 -7.86
N ILE A 39 3.41 -11.25 -8.67
CA ILE A 39 4.62 -10.58 -8.18
C ILE A 39 4.25 -9.29 -7.43
N SER A 40 3.41 -8.45 -8.02
CA SER A 40 2.95 -7.18 -7.46
C SER A 40 2.19 -7.41 -6.15
N ALA A 41 1.32 -8.42 -6.09
CA ALA A 41 0.63 -8.82 -4.86
C ALA A 41 1.59 -9.24 -3.74
N ILE A 42 2.62 -10.04 -4.05
CA ILE A 42 3.63 -10.45 -3.07
C ILE A 42 4.42 -9.23 -2.57
N VAL A 43 4.85 -8.36 -3.49
CA VAL A 43 5.56 -7.11 -3.14
C VAL A 43 4.68 -6.22 -2.27
N PHE A 44 3.40 -6.06 -2.61
CA PHE A 44 2.44 -5.32 -1.82
C PHE A 44 2.31 -5.86 -0.40
N TYR A 45 2.11 -7.17 -0.26
CA TYR A 45 1.99 -7.83 1.04
C TYR A 45 3.25 -7.60 1.88
N ARG A 46 4.45 -7.69 1.28
CA ARG A 46 5.72 -7.45 1.95
C ARG A 46 5.91 -5.99 2.39
N LEU A 47 5.46 -5.02 1.59
CA LEU A 47 5.60 -3.59 1.88
C LEU A 47 4.65 -3.12 2.98
N PHE A 48 3.40 -3.58 2.94
CA PHE A 48 2.37 -3.11 3.86
C PHE A 48 2.20 -4.03 5.08
N GLY A 49 2.25 -5.34 4.90
CA GLY A 49 2.12 -6.33 5.96
C GLY A 49 0.80 -6.24 6.76
N GLY A 50 0.55 -7.25 7.59
CA GLY A 50 -0.66 -7.34 8.41
C GLY A 50 -1.95 -7.29 7.58
N ASN A 51 -3.03 -6.83 8.21
CA ASN A 51 -4.37 -6.86 7.58
C ASN A 51 -4.48 -5.96 6.35
N LEU A 52 -3.81 -4.79 6.36
CA LEU A 52 -3.79 -3.87 5.22
C LEU A 52 -3.02 -4.48 4.05
N GLY A 53 -1.89 -5.13 4.32
CA GLY A 53 -1.12 -5.86 3.31
C GLY A 53 -1.88 -7.02 2.70
N SER A 54 -2.56 -7.85 3.51
CA SER A 54 -3.34 -8.97 2.99
C SER A 54 -4.47 -8.50 2.08
N PHE A 55 -5.30 -7.56 2.54
CA PHE A 55 -6.44 -7.09 1.75
C PHE A 55 -6.00 -6.33 0.51
N GLY A 56 -5.03 -5.41 0.64
CA GLY A 56 -4.54 -4.65 -0.50
C GLY A 56 -3.77 -5.50 -1.50
N SER A 57 -3.09 -6.59 -1.10
CA SER A 57 -2.43 -7.50 -2.04
C SER A 57 -3.43 -8.28 -2.90
N ALA A 58 -4.55 -8.71 -2.32
CA ALA A 58 -5.61 -9.39 -3.07
C ALA A 58 -6.32 -8.42 -4.02
N PHE A 59 -6.52 -7.18 -3.59
CA PHE A 59 -7.09 -6.12 -4.43
C PHE A 59 -6.17 -5.77 -5.60
N ASN A 60 -4.87 -5.52 -5.32
CA ASN A 60 -3.87 -5.24 -6.35
C ASN A 60 -3.70 -6.40 -7.34
N PHE A 61 -3.79 -7.64 -6.86
CA PHE A 61 -3.78 -8.82 -7.74
C PHE A 61 -4.95 -8.82 -8.72
N LEU A 62 -6.15 -8.46 -8.24
CA LEU A 62 -7.35 -8.42 -9.06
C LEU A 62 -7.29 -7.25 -10.05
N GLU A 63 -6.84 -6.09 -9.63
CA GLU A 63 -6.67 -4.94 -10.53
C GLU A 63 -5.77 -5.29 -11.71
N GLU A 64 -4.56 -5.81 -11.43
CA GLU A 64 -3.58 -6.23 -12.44
C GLU A 64 -4.09 -7.38 -13.32
N LEU A 65 -4.97 -8.25 -12.82
CA LEU A 65 -5.51 -9.36 -13.61
C LEU A 65 -6.62 -8.93 -14.57
N PHE A 66 -7.28 -7.79 -14.31
CA PHE A 66 -8.41 -7.30 -15.09
C PHE A 66 -7.99 -6.14 -15.98
N PRO A 67 -7.96 -6.32 -17.32
CA PRO A 67 -7.58 -5.25 -18.23
C PRO A 67 -8.54 -4.05 -18.07
N GLY A 68 -7.97 -2.87 -17.85
CA GLY A 68 -8.73 -1.63 -17.66
C GLY A 68 -8.95 -1.20 -16.21
N LEU A 69 -8.53 -2.01 -15.21
CA LEU A 69 -8.58 -1.62 -13.79
C LEU A 69 -7.26 -1.03 -13.26
N ASP A 70 -6.14 -1.20 -13.97
CA ASP A 70 -4.78 -0.76 -13.55
C ASP A 70 -4.57 0.76 -13.48
N PHE A 71 -5.61 1.56 -13.68
CA PHE A 71 -5.54 3.00 -13.48
C PHE A 71 -5.53 3.39 -12.00
N ILE A 72 -5.97 2.49 -11.11
CA ILE A 72 -6.10 2.80 -9.69
C ILE A 72 -4.72 2.68 -9.02
N PRO A 73 -4.15 3.76 -8.45
CA PRO A 73 -2.82 3.74 -7.84
C PRO A 73 -2.86 3.12 -6.43
N THR A 74 -3.03 1.79 -6.37
CA THR A 74 -3.31 1.03 -5.14
C THR A 74 -2.15 1.04 -4.15
N PHE A 75 -0.89 1.05 -4.60
CA PHE A 75 0.25 1.21 -3.70
C PHE A 75 0.26 2.58 -3.04
N THR A 76 0.05 3.65 -3.83
CA THR A 76 0.03 5.02 -3.33
C THR A 76 -1.15 5.26 -2.39
N LEU A 77 -2.34 4.76 -2.72
CA LEU A 77 -3.53 4.90 -1.86
C LEU A 77 -3.32 4.22 -0.51
N SER A 78 -2.75 3.01 -0.53
CA SER A 78 -2.47 2.23 0.68
C SER A 78 -1.40 2.89 1.55
N TRP A 79 -0.43 3.56 0.91
CA TRP A 79 0.54 4.40 1.60
C TRP A 79 -0.12 5.58 2.32
N VAL A 80 -1.03 6.29 1.66
CA VAL A 80 -1.78 7.41 2.26
C VAL A 80 -2.61 6.93 3.44
N ILE A 81 -3.37 5.84 3.29
CA ILE A 81 -4.17 5.24 4.37
C ILE A 81 -3.29 4.92 5.58
N ARG A 82 -2.13 4.30 5.33
CA ARG A 82 -1.18 3.99 6.40
C ARG A 82 -0.65 5.26 7.07
N ARG A 83 -0.27 6.27 6.28
CA ARG A 83 0.26 7.54 6.81
C ARG A 83 -0.75 8.27 7.69
N VAL A 84 -2.00 8.35 7.25
CA VAL A 84 -3.11 8.96 8.02
C VAL A 84 -3.38 8.18 9.30
N THR A 85 -3.43 6.85 9.21
CA THR A 85 -3.65 5.98 10.39
C THR A 85 -2.53 6.12 11.42
N GLN A 86 -1.26 6.22 10.97
CA GLN A 86 -0.13 6.48 11.88
C GLN A 86 -0.27 7.85 12.55
N ASN A 87 -0.60 8.91 11.80
CA ASN A 87 -0.75 10.26 12.36
C ASN A 87 -1.86 10.32 13.45
N ILE A 88 -3.01 9.68 13.21
CA ILE A 88 -4.09 9.59 14.19
C ILE A 88 -3.63 8.87 15.46
N ARG A 89 -2.86 7.79 15.31
CA ARG A 89 -2.35 7.01 16.43
C ARG A 89 -1.34 7.80 17.27
N GLU A 90 -0.43 8.53 16.61
CA GLU A 90 0.53 9.44 17.26
C GLU A 90 -0.18 10.52 18.08
N ARG A 91 -1.23 11.14 17.52
CA ARG A 91 -2.06 12.13 18.23
C ARG A 91 -2.70 11.54 19.49
N LYS A 92 -3.28 10.34 19.42
CA LYS A 92 -3.87 9.67 20.58
C LYS A 92 -2.83 9.39 21.67
N SER A 93 -1.63 8.95 21.29
CA SER A 93 -0.53 8.72 22.23
C SER A 93 -0.04 10.00 22.90
N ALA A 94 0.04 11.12 22.15
CA ALA A 94 0.40 12.42 22.71
C ALA A 94 -0.66 12.93 23.71
N THR A 95 -1.95 12.90 23.32
CA THR A 95 -3.06 13.29 24.19
C THR A 95 -3.13 12.44 25.46
N GLN A 96 -2.92 11.12 25.36
CA GLN A 96 -2.92 10.23 26.51
C GLN A 96 -1.76 10.52 27.46
N LYS A 97 -0.55 10.76 26.93
CA LYS A 97 0.62 11.14 27.74
C LYS A 97 0.41 12.46 28.47
N ASP A 98 -0.18 13.46 27.80
CA ASP A 98 -0.56 14.71 28.45
C ASP A 98 -1.58 14.45 29.57
N ARG A 99 -2.59 13.61 29.33
CA ARG A 99 -3.63 13.30 30.31
C ARG A 99 -3.08 12.69 31.60
N TYR A 100 -2.10 11.78 31.52
CA TYR A 100 -1.43 11.23 32.71
C TYR A 100 -0.62 12.30 33.44
N LYS A 101 0.09 13.16 32.69
CA LYS A 101 0.84 14.28 33.27
C LYS A 101 -0.05 15.28 34.02
N VAL A 102 -1.26 15.59 33.51
CA VAL A 102 -2.21 16.48 34.22
C VAL A 102 -2.83 15.79 35.45
N ALA A 103 -3.04 14.47 35.38
CA ALA A 103 -3.59 13.69 36.48
C ALA A 103 -2.58 13.38 37.60
N GLY A 104 -1.31 13.74 37.44
CA GLY A 104 -0.25 13.48 38.41
C GLY A 104 0.11 12.00 38.57
N LEU A 105 -0.19 11.17 37.55
CA LEU A 105 0.09 9.73 37.50
C LEU A 105 1.33 9.42 36.65
#